data_AF-F4ZUV4-F1
#
_entry.id   AF-F4ZUV4-F1
#
_cell.length_a   1.000
_cell.length_b   1.000
_cell.length_c   1.000
_cell.angle_alpha   90.00
_cell.angle_beta   90.00
_cell.angle_gamma   90.00
#
_symmetry.space_group_name_H-M   'P 1'
#
loop_
_entity.id
_entity.type
_entity.pdbx_description
1 polymer ?
#
loop_
_entity_poly.entity_id
_entity_poly.type
_entity_poly.pdbx_seq_one_letter_code
_entity_poly.pdbx_strand_id
1 'polypeptide(L)' 'LLDGKEIKRLNVQWLRAHLGIVSQEPILFDCSIAENIAYGDNSRVVPQEEIVRAAKEANIHAFIESLPN' A
#
# COMPACT_ATOMS: atom_id res chain seq x y z
N LEU A 1 -9.28 23.44 1.50
CA LEU A 1 -8.50 23.40 2.77
C LEU A 1 -8.49 21.96 3.24
N LEU A 2 -7.42 21.51 3.90
CA LEU A 2 -7.39 20.28 4.70
C LEU A 2 -7.16 20.71 6.15
N ASP A 3 -8.07 20.34 7.05
CA ASP A 3 -8.06 20.78 8.46
C ASP A 3 -7.87 22.30 8.64
N GLY A 4 -8.56 23.09 7.80
CA GLY A 4 -8.46 24.55 7.81
C GLY A 4 -7.15 25.12 7.21
N LYS A 5 -6.18 24.28 6.82
CA LYS A 5 -4.93 24.70 6.16
C LYS A 5 -5.05 24.58 4.65
N GLU A 6 -4.39 25.49 3.93
CA GLU A 6 -4.34 25.43 2.48
C GLU A 6 -3.44 24.27 2.04
N ILE A 7 -4.00 23.34 1.24
CA ILE A 7 -3.33 22.09 0.83
C ILE A 7 -2.00 22.39 0.11
N LYS A 8 -1.97 23.46 -0.69
CA LYS A 8 -0.78 23.92 -1.42
C LYS A 8 0.38 24.34 -0.50
N ARG A 9 0.13 24.56 0.80
CA ARG A 9 1.13 24.92 1.80
C ARG A 9 1.66 23.72 2.58
N LEU A 10 1.05 22.54 2.41
CA LEU A 10 1.50 21.32 3.08
C LEU A 10 2.65 20.68 2.31
N ASN A 11 3.52 19.97 3.03
CA ASN A 11 4.54 19.14 2.39
C ASN A 11 3.85 18.02 1.59
N VAL A 12 4.20 17.91 0.31
CA VAL A 12 3.51 16.99 -0.61
C VAL A 12 3.75 15.52 -0.27
N GLN A 13 4.95 15.16 0.18
CA GLN A 13 5.27 13.78 0.59
C GLN A 13 4.50 13.40 1.85
N TRP A 14 4.50 14.28 2.86
CA TRP A 14 3.74 14.07 4.09
C TRP A 14 2.25 13.91 3.80
N LEU A 15 1.67 14.79 2.97
CA LEU A 15 0.26 14.70 2.60
C LEU A 15 -0.07 13.37 1.93
N ARG A 16 0.75 12.93 0.98
CA ARG A 16 0.53 11.66 0.25
C ARG A 16 0.71 10.42 1.12
N ALA A 17 1.54 10.48 2.16
CA ALA A 17 1.69 9.38 3.11
C ALA A 17 0.43 9.13 3.96
N HIS A 18 -0.51 10.08 4.01
CA HIS A 18 -1.79 9.95 4.73
C HIS A 18 -2.94 9.53 3.81
N LEU A 19 -2.66 9.22 2.54
CA LEU A 19 -3.67 8.88 1.54
C LEU A 19 -3.44 7.45 1.02
N GLY A 20 -4.51 6.66 0.96
CA GLY A 20 -4.58 5.44 0.16
C GLY A 20 -5.22 5.73 -1.19
N ILE A 21 -4.62 5.26 -2.29
CA ILE A 21 -5.15 5.44 -3.65
C ILE A 21 -5.20 4.11 -4.38
N VAL A 22 -6.27 3.92 -5.16
CA VAL A 22 -6.43 2.80 -6.10
C VAL A 22 -6.75 3.38 -7.46
N SER A 23 -5.95 3.04 -8.46
CA SER A 23 -6.17 3.47 -9.86
C SER A 23 -7.20 2.56 -10.53
N GLN A 24 -7.91 3.07 -11.54
CA GLN A 24 -8.88 2.26 -12.32
C GLN A 24 -8.21 1.03 -12.96
N GLU A 25 -7.02 1.24 -13.52
CA GLU A 25 -6.14 0.19 -14.02
C GLU A 25 -4.88 0.15 -13.12
N PRO A 26 -4.87 -0.67 -12.06
CA PRO A 26 -3.73 -0.76 -11.16
C PRO A 26 -2.55 -1.43 -11.86
N ILE A 27 -1.36 -0.87 -11.66
CA ILE A 27 -0.10 -1.42 -12.13
C ILE A 27 0.70 -1.98 -10.96
N LEU A 28 1.44 -3.06 -11.20
CA LEU A 28 2.35 -3.68 -10.24
C LEU A 28 3.78 -3.62 -10.78
N PHE A 29 4.75 -3.78 -9.88
CA PHE A 29 6.16 -3.92 -10.23
C PHE A 29 6.51 -5.40 -10.43
N ASP A 30 7.54 -5.64 -11.26
CA ASP A 30 8.12 -6.97 -11.50
C ASP A 30 8.96 -7.43 -10.28
N CYS A 31 8.26 -7.69 -9.20
CA CYS A 31 8.75 -8.07 -7.88
C CYS A 31 7.75 -9.06 -7.26
N SER A 32 8.08 -9.63 -6.09
CA SER A 32 7.15 -10.53 -5.40
C SER A 32 5.83 -9.84 -5.02
N ILE A 33 4.78 -10.65 -4.81
CA ILE A 33 3.50 -10.16 -4.29
C ILE A 33 3.69 -9.47 -2.93
N ALA A 34 4.55 -10.02 -2.08
CA ALA A 34 4.86 -9.46 -0.77
C ALA A 34 5.50 -8.07 -0.89
N GLU A 35 6.44 -7.88 -1.81
CA GLU A 35 7.07 -6.58 -2.07
C GLU A 35 6.07 -5.56 -2.63
N ASN A 36 5.19 -5.97 -3.55
CA ASN A 36 4.13 -5.09 -4.07
C ASN A 36 3.14 -4.65 -2.98
N ILE A 37 2.80 -5.53 -2.02
CA ILE A 37 1.95 -5.16 -0.87
C ILE A 37 2.72 -4.24 0.09
N ALA A 38 3.97 -4.57 0.41
CA ALA A 38 4.82 -3.78 1.30
C ALA A 38 5.07 -2.36 0.77
N TYR A 39 5.07 -2.18 -0.56
CA TYR A 39 5.22 -0.87 -1.22
C TYR A 39 4.16 0.16 -0.81
N GLY A 40 3.05 -0.27 -0.19
CA GLY A 40 2.06 0.62 0.41
C GLY A 40 2.61 1.52 1.53
N ASP A 41 3.71 1.15 2.17
CA ASP A 41 4.40 1.97 3.19
C ASP A 41 5.92 1.94 2.99
N ASN A 42 6.45 3.01 2.37
CA ASN A 42 7.86 3.16 2.07
C ASN A 42 8.69 3.80 3.21
N SER A 43 8.07 4.09 4.36
CA SER A 43 8.74 4.77 5.48
C SER A 43 9.49 3.81 6.43
N ARG A 44 9.21 2.51 6.32
CA ARG A 44 9.73 1.47 7.21
C ARG A 44 9.80 0.12 6.47
N VAL A 45 10.48 -0.84 7.08
CA VAL A 45 10.37 -2.24 6.67
C VAL A 45 9.04 -2.78 7.19
N VAL A 46 8.19 -3.26 6.29
CA VAL A 46 6.88 -3.84 6.64
C VAL A 46 7.06 -5.29 7.07
N PRO A 47 6.69 -5.68 8.31
CA PRO A 47 6.77 -7.07 8.75
C PRO A 47 5.86 -8.00 7.96
N GLN A 48 6.29 -9.25 7.77
CA GLN A 48 5.53 -10.26 7.03
C GLN A 48 4.10 -10.47 7.56
N GLU A 49 3.91 -10.38 8.88
CA GLU A 49 2.59 -10.51 9.50
C GLU A 49 1.62 -9.39 9.07
N GLU A 50 2.12 -8.17 8.88
CA GLU A 50 1.30 -7.05 8.40
C GLU A 50 0.95 -7.20 6.92
N ILE A 51 1.88 -7.71 6.12
CA ILE A 51 1.64 -8.04 4.71
C ILE A 51 0.54 -9.10 4.59
N VAL A 52 0.61 -10.16 5.39
CA VAL A 52 -0.42 -11.21 5.45
C VAL A 52 -1.76 -10.65 5.93
N ARG A 53 -1.76 -9.77 6.94
CA ARG A 53 -2.98 -9.10 7.40
C ARG A 53 -3.62 -8.28 6.30
N ALA A 54 -2.85 -7.46 5.58
CA ALA A 54 -3.33 -6.67 4.45
C ALA A 54 -3.90 -7.55 3.33
N ALA A 55 -3.24 -8.67 3.01
CA ALA A 55 -3.73 -9.63 2.03
C ALA A 55 -5.07 -10.30 2.45
N LYS A 56 -5.26 -10.54 3.75
CA LYS A 56 -6.53 -11.07 4.30
C LYS A 56 -7.64 -10.03 4.24
N GLU A 57 -7.36 -8.78 4.61
CA GLU A 57 -8.30 -7.66 4.52
C GLU A 57 -8.74 -7.38 3.07
N ALA A 58 -7.82 -7.55 2.11
CA ALA A 58 -8.10 -7.48 0.67
C ALA A 58 -8.74 -8.76 0.09
N ASN A 59 -9.02 -9.77 0.91
CA ASN A 59 -9.63 -11.05 0.50
C ASN A 59 -8.85 -11.81 -0.59
N ILE A 60 -7.52 -11.68 -0.63
CA ILE A 60 -6.65 -12.31 -1.64
C ILE A 60 -5.69 -13.36 -1.06
N HIS A 61 -5.60 -13.45 0.27
CA HIS A 61 -4.63 -14.32 0.94
C HIS A 61 -4.76 -15.80 0.54
N ALA A 62 -5.97 -16.35 0.51
CA ALA A 62 -6.20 -17.75 0.13
C ALA A 62 -5.77 -18.04 -1.33
N PHE A 63 -5.91 -17.06 -2.22
CA PHE A 63 -5.39 -17.18 -3.59
C PHE A 63 -3.86 -17.22 -3.60
N ILE A 64 -3.21 -16.30 -2.87
CA ILE A 64 -1.75 -16.26 -2.76
C ILE A 64 -1.21 -17.59 -2.21
N GLU A 65 -1.82 -18.16 -1.16
CA GLU A 65 -1.42 -19.45 -0.58
C GLU A 65 -1.58 -20.63 -1.55
N SER A 66 -2.47 -20.53 -2.53
CA SER A 66 -2.67 -21.57 -3.54
C SER A 66 -1.65 -21.54 -4.69
N LEU A 67 -0.86 -20.47 -4.80
CA LEU A 67 0.15 -20.33 -5.85
C LEU A 67 1.37 -21.21 -5.55
N PRO A 68 2.01 -21.79 -6.57
CA PRO A 68 3.34 -22.37 -6.39
C PRO A 68 4.35 -21.24 -6.11
N ASN A 69 5.39 -21.55 -5.34
CA ASN A 69 6.53 -20.64 -5.15
C ASN A 69 7.38 -20.54 -6.41
#